data_AF-A0A3G8Y537-F1
#
_entry.id   AF-A0A3G8Y537-F1
#
_cell.length_a   1.000
_cell.length_b   1.000
_cell.length_c   1.000
_cell.angle_alpha   90.00
_cell.angle_beta   90.00
_cell.angle_gamma   90.00
#
_symmetry.space_group_name_H-M   'P 1'
#
loop_
_entity.id
_entity.type
_entity.pdbx_description
1 polymer ?
#
loop_
_entity_poly.entity_id
_entity_poly.type
_entity_poly.pdbx_seq_one_letter_code
_entity_poly.pdbx_strand_id
1 'polypeptide(L)' 'MDKILITPKNEKQLQLLKLLLEEMKIKFRYEKNENETINSELEDKINEAQTEKKEGKLLTIDPKKIWESI' A
#
# COMPACT_ATOMS: atom_id res chain seq x y z
N MET A 1 31.37 10.76 7.76
CA MET A 1 29.96 11.02 8.09
C MET A 1 29.26 9.68 8.03
N ASP A 2 28.83 9.19 9.18
CA ASP A 2 28.17 7.89 9.26
C ASP A 2 26.72 8.03 8.80
N LYS A 3 26.30 7.15 7.89
CA LYS A 3 24.94 7.10 7.36
C LYS A 3 24.27 5.84 7.92
N ILE A 4 23.11 6.01 8.51
CA ILE A 4 22.31 4.89 9.02
C ILE A 4 21.22 4.58 7.99
N LEU A 5 21.18 3.34 7.52
CA LEU A 5 20.09 2.82 6.70
C LEU A 5 19.11 2.06 7.61
N ILE A 6 17.84 2.43 7.57
CA ILE A 6 16.79 1.80 8.39
C ILE A 6 15.71 1.26 7.46
N THR A 7 15.47 -0.04 7.54
CA THR A 7 14.43 -0.73 6.76
C THR A 7 13.31 -1.19 7.71
N PRO A 8 12.19 -0.47 7.80
CA PRO A 8 11.05 -0.88 8.62
C PRO A 8 10.39 -2.12 8.03
N LYS A 9 9.92 -3.04 8.88
CA LYS A 9 9.28 -4.30 8.44
C LYS A 9 7.81 -4.13 8.02
N ASN A 10 7.18 -3.02 8.41
CA ASN A 10 5.78 -2.73 8.12
C ASN A 10 5.49 -1.22 8.24
N GLU A 11 4.29 -0.83 7.81
CA GLU A 11 3.85 0.57 7.80
C GLU A 11 3.76 1.20 9.20
N LYS A 12 3.34 0.43 10.23
CA LYS A 12 3.28 0.92 11.61
C LYS A 12 4.67 1.29 12.15
N GLN A 13 5.68 0.45 11.87
CA GLN A 13 7.07 0.74 12.23
C GLN A 13 7.61 1.96 11.48
N LEU A 14 7.27 2.11 10.19
CA LEU A 14 7.65 3.29 9.43
C LEU A 14 7.05 4.56 10.02
N GLN A 15 5.76 4.55 10.37
CA GLN A 15 5.09 5.70 10.99
C GLN A 15 5.70 6.07 12.34
N LEU A 16 5.97 5.07 13.20
CA LEU A 16 6.63 5.29 14.48
C LEU A 16 8.03 5.89 14.31
N LEU A 17 8.81 5.38 13.35
CA LEU A 17 10.15 5.86 13.08
C LEU A 17 10.15 7.32 12.62
N LYS A 18 9.20 7.71 11.76
CA LYS A 18 9.03 9.09 11.32
C LYS A 18 8.79 10.04 12.48
N LEU A 19 7.83 9.70 13.34
CA LEU A 19 7.49 10.51 14.52
C LEU A 19 8.69 10.66 15.47
N LEU A 20 9.42 9.57 15.71
CA LEU A 20 10.59 9.59 16.57
C LEU A 20 11.72 10.47 16.00
N LEU A 21 12.00 10.36 14.70
CA LEU A 21 13.03 11.17 14.05
C LEU A 21 12.64 12.66 13.99
N GLU A 22 11.36 12.96 13.80
CA GLU A 22 10.82 14.33 13.85
C GLU A 22 10.98 14.94 15.25
N GLU A 23 10.64 14.20 16.31
CA GLU A 23 10.79 14.64 17.70
C GLU A 23 12.26 14.94 18.03
N MET A 24 13.18 14.10 17.53
CA MET A 24 14.62 14.30 17.68
C MET A 24 15.19 15.42 16.78
N LYS A 25 14.36 16.09 15.97
CA LYS A 25 14.75 17.11 14.98
C LYS A 25 15.80 16.61 13.97
N ILE A 26 15.79 15.31 13.70
CA ILE A 26 16.70 14.68 12.73
C ILE A 26 16.08 14.81 11.34
N LYS A 27 16.82 15.41 10.42
CA LYS A 27 16.44 15.43 9.01
C LYS A 27 16.69 14.05 8.41
N PHE A 28 15.66 13.42 7.88
CA PHE A 28 15.76 12.17 7.13
C PHE A 28 15.33 12.39 5.68
N ARG A 29 15.83 11.53 4.79
CA ARG A 29 15.35 11.44 3.40
C ARG A 29 14.78 10.04 3.20
N TYR A 30 13.64 9.98 2.52
CA TYR A 30 13.07 8.74 2.06
C TYR A 30 13.51 8.53 0.61
N GLU A 31 14.31 7.51 0.38
CA GLU A 31 14.56 6.99 -0.96
C GLU A 31 13.60 5.82 -1.15
N LYS A 32 12.53 6.05 -1.91
CA LYS A 32 11.72 4.94 -2.42
C LYS A 32 12.60 4.21 -3.43
N ASN A 33 12.96 2.96 -3.16
CA ASN A 33 13.49 2.12 -4.22
C ASN A 33 12.36 1.93 -5.23
N GLU A 34 12.39 2.68 -6.33
CA GLU A 34 11.49 2.47 -7.47
C GLU A 34 11.68 1.05 -8.07
N ASN A 35 12.80 0.41 -7.73
CA ASN A 35 13.14 -0.96 -8.08
C ASN A 35 12.65 -2.02 -7.06
N GLU A 36 11.93 -1.65 -5.99
CA GLU A 36 11.13 -2.64 -5.25
C GLU A 36 9.95 -3.01 -6.14
N THR A 37 10.20 -3.96 -7.03
CA THR A 37 9.20 -4.56 -7.90
C THR A 37 8.10 -5.10 -6.99
N ILE A 38 6.97 -4.41 -6.97
CA ILE A 38 5.71 -5.04 -6.60
C ILE A 38 5.67 -6.32 -7.43
N ASN A 39 5.52 -7.47 -6.78
CA ASN A 39 5.51 -8.76 -7.44
C ASN A 39 4.59 -8.65 -8.68
N SER A 40 5.13 -8.86 -9.88
CA SER A 40 4.41 -8.69 -11.17
C SER A 40 3.02 -9.32 -11.12
N GLU A 41 2.92 -10.47 -10.44
CA GLU A 41 1.69 -11.22 -10.26
C GLU A 41 0.60 -10.43 -9.49
N LEU A 42 0.98 -9.56 -8.55
CA LEU A 42 0.07 -8.68 -7.82
C LEU A 42 -0.38 -7.51 -8.69
N GLU A 43 0.51 -6.94 -9.51
CA GLU A 43 0.14 -5.87 -10.44
C GLU A 43 -0.83 -6.39 -11.51
N ASP A 44 -0.59 -7.59 -12.03
CA ASP A 44 -1.45 -8.26 -13.01
C ASP A 44 -2.85 -8.49 -12.42
N LYS A 45 -2.94 -9.03 -11.19
CA LYS A 45 -4.23 -9.23 -10.49
C LYS A 45 -4.97 -7.91 -10.21
N ILE A 46 -4.24 -6.84 -9.87
CA ILE A 46 -4.85 -5.51 -9.67
C ILE A 46 -5.40 -4.97 -10.99
N ASN A 47 -4.65 -5.10 -12.09
CA ASN A 47 -5.07 -4.65 -13.41
C ASN A 47 -6.26 -5.45 -13.95
N GLU A 48 -6.26 -6.77 -13.75
CA GLU A 48 -7.38 -7.65 -14.08
C GLU A 48 -8.65 -7.23 -13.33
N ALA A 49 -8.57 -7.10 -11.99
CA ALA A 49 -9.71 -6.68 -11.17
C ALA A 49 -10.24 -5.29 -11.53
N GLN A 50 -9.35 -4.34 -11.89
CA GLN A 50 -9.76 -3.02 -12.38
C GLN A 50 -10.45 -3.10 -13.74
N THR A 51 -10.00 -4.00 -14.62
CA THR A 51 -10.59 -4.21 -15.95
C THR A 51 -11.96 -4.87 -15.83
N GLU A 52 -12.10 -5.92 -15.02
CA GLU A 52 -13.38 -6.58 -14.75
C GLU A 52 -14.41 -5.64 -14.12
N LYS A 53 -13.97 -4.72 -13.26
CA LYS A 53 -14.82 -3.67 -12.67
C LYS A 53 -15.28 -2.67 -13.73
N LYS A 54 -14.40 -2.27 -14.65
CA LYS A 54 -14.75 -1.37 -15.78
C LYS A 54 -15.69 -2.04 -16.78
N GLU A 55 -15.49 -3.33 -17.04
CA GLU A 55 -16.31 -4.13 -17.95
C GLU A 55 -17.66 -4.53 -17.35
N GLY A 56 -17.91 -4.22 -16.07
CA GLY A 56 -19.17 -4.54 -15.39
C GLY A 56 -19.40 -6.04 -15.17
N LYS A 57 -18.36 -6.87 -15.30
CA LYS A 57 -18.41 -8.32 -15.03
C LYS A 57 -18.47 -8.64 -13.54
N LEU A 58 -17.96 -7.72 -12.70
CA LEU A 58 -18.04 -7.86 -11.25
C LEU A 58 -19.37 -7.33 -10.74
N LEU A 59 -20.20 -8.24 -10.22
CA LEU A 59 -21.35 -7.90 -9.40
C LEU A 59 -20.84 -7.22 -8.12
N THR A 60 -20.92 -5.89 -8.07
CA THR A 60 -20.77 -5.15 -6.82
C THR A 60 -22.02 -5.40 -5.99
N ILE A 61 -22.01 -6.47 -5.21
CA ILE A 61 -23.08 -6.75 -4.25
C ILE A 61 -22.92 -5.74 -3.12
N ASP A 62 -23.87 -4.81 -3.02
CA ASP A 62 -23.97 -3.93 -1.85
C ASP A 62 -24.35 -4.78 -0.63
N PRO A 63 -23.50 -4.90 0.40
CA PRO A 63 -23.77 -5.73 1.56
C PRO A 63 -25.09 -5.38 2.26
N LYS A 64 -25.56 -4.14 2.10
CA LYS A 64 -26.82 -3.65 2.67
C LYS A 64 -28.06 -4.14 1.91
N LYS A 65 -27.91 -4.54 0.64
CA LYS A 65 -29.02 -4.96 -0.25
C LYS A 65 -29.09 -6.46 -0.50
N ILE A 66 -28.19 -7.25 0.09
CA ILE A 66 -28.18 -8.72 -0.07
C ILE A 66 -29.54 -9.34 0.28
N TRP A 67 -30.22 -8.79 1.29
CA TRP A 67 -31.50 -9.29 1.77
C TRP A 67 -32.73 -8.79 0.98
N GLU A 68 -32.57 -7.87 0.03
CA GLU A 68 -33.69 -7.37 -0.80
C GLU A 68 -33.95 -8.25 -2.03
N SER A 69 -33.09 -9.24 -2.30
CA SER A 69 -33.17 -10.11 -3.48
C SER A 69 -33.26 -11.61 -3.14
N ILE A 70 -33.59 -11.95 -1.90
CA ILE A 70 -33.97 -13.31 -1.46
C ILE A 70 -35.49 -13.37 -1.29
#